data_AF-A0A5E4SHZ2-F1
#
_entry.id   AF-A0A5E4SHZ2-F1
#
_cell.length_a   1.000
_cell.length_b   1.000
_cell.length_c   1.000
_cell.angle_alpha   90.00
_cell.angle_beta   90.00
_cell.angle_gamma   90.00
#
_symmetry.space_group_name_H-M   'P 1'
#
loop_
_entity.id
_entity.type
_entity.pdbx_description
1 polymer ?
#
loop_
_entity_poly.entity_id
_entity_poly.type
_entity_poly.pdbx_seq_one_letter_code
_entity_poly.pdbx_strand_id
1 'polypeptide(L)' 'MPSLNFVYRGCTVDIKIGERATLWDVTIEVTPFDGVELIEPFGARKLTLAKVEELDVIQAALIEEVQLAIDHRLVGC' A
#
# COMPACT_ATOMS: atom_id res chain seq x y z
N MET A 1 1.33 14.85 -7.69
CA MET A 1 1.60 13.42 -7.45
C MET A 1 1.00 13.06 -6.10
N PRO A 2 -0.22 12.48 -6.06
CA PRO A 2 -0.87 12.13 -4.81
C PRO A 2 -0.06 11.08 -4.05
N SER A 3 0.05 11.25 -2.74
CA SER A 3 0.67 10.30 -1.83
C SER A 3 -0.22 10.09 -0.61
N LEU A 4 -0.40 8.83 -0.22
CA LEU A 4 -1.06 8.44 1.02
C LEU A 4 0.03 7.96 1.98
N ASN A 5 0.01 8.46 3.21
CA ASN A 5 0.85 7.99 4.29
C ASN A 5 -0.03 7.74 5.52
N PHE A 6 0.04 6.54 6.07
CA PHE A 6 -0.69 6.17 7.27
C PHE A 6 0.03 5.06 8.04
N VAL A 7 -0.36 4.86 9.29
CA VAL A 7 0.14 3.76 10.12
C VAL A 7 -0.98 2.74 10.31
N TYR A 8 -0.69 1.47 10.11
CA TYR A 8 -1.61 0.36 10.35
C TYR A 8 -0.89 -0.79 11.05
N ARG A 9 -1.43 -1.25 12.20
CA ARG A 9 -0.88 -2.37 13.00
C ARG A 9 0.63 -2.25 13.31
N GLY A 10 1.12 -1.03 13.50
CA GLY A 10 2.55 -0.79 13.77
C GLY A 10 3.44 -0.81 12.51
N CYS A 11 2.85 -0.80 11.32
CA CYS A 11 3.55 -0.61 10.06
C CYS A 11 3.22 0.78 9.48
N THR A 12 4.24 1.54 9.12
CA THR A 12 4.07 2.72 8.27
C THR A 12 3.84 2.27 6.84
N VAL A 13 2.80 2.81 6.21
CA VAL A 13 2.43 2.55 4.83
C VAL A 13 2.56 3.85 4.04
N ASP A 14 3.35 3.79 2.97
CA ASP A 14 3.57 4.86 2.01
C ASP A 14 3.11 4.42 0.63
N ILE A 15 2.09 5.08 0.09
CA ILE A 15 1.55 4.83 -1.26
C ILE A 15 1.77 6.07 -2.11
N LYS A 16 2.54 5.94 -3.19
CA LYS A 16 2.78 7.00 -4.18
C LYS A 16 2.06 6.65 -5.46
N ILE A 17 1.20 7.55 -5.92
CA ILE A 17 0.44 7.37 -7.17
C ILE A 17 0.99 8.36 -8.21
N GLY A 18 1.76 7.83 -9.15
CA GLY A 18 2.25 8.51 -10.32
C GLY A 18 1.21 8.50 -11.44
N GLU A 19 1.04 9.65 -12.10
CA GLU A 19 0.12 9.78 -13.22
C GLU A 19 0.83 9.56 -14.55
N ARG A 20 0.32 8.66 -15.40
CA ARG A 20 0.69 8.53 -16.82
C ARG A 20 -0.52 8.77 -17.72
N ALA A 21 -0.32 8.76 -19.04
CA ALA A 21 -1.38 9.06 -20.01
C ALA A 21 -2.67 8.23 -19.78
N THR A 22 -2.54 6.91 -19.75
CA THR A 22 -3.68 5.97 -19.60
C THR A 22 -3.57 5.08 -18.37
N LEU A 23 -2.52 5.28 -17.55
CA LEU A 23 -2.17 4.41 -16.44
C LEU A 23 -1.88 5.22 -15.17
N TRP A 24 -2.08 4.57 -14.04
CA TRP A 24 -1.55 4.95 -12.73
C TRP A 24 -0.36 4.06 -12.41
N ASP A 25 0.79 4.66 -12.09
CA ASP A 25 1.91 3.95 -11.47
C ASP A 25 1.77 4.05 -9.96
N VAL A 26 1.52 2.94 -9.29
CA VAL A 26 1.42 2.92 -7.84
C VAL A 26 2.67 2.29 -7.27
N THR A 27 3.33 2.98 -6.35
CA THR A 27 4.41 2.42 -5.54
C THR A 27 3.94 2.36 -4.10
N ILE A 28 3.96 1.17 -3.50
CA ILE A 28 3.57 0.90 -2.12
C ILE A 28 4.83 0.46 -1.37
N GLU A 29 5.10 1.10 -0.25
CA GLU A 29 6.18 0.75 0.66
C GLU A 29 5.58 0.58 2.05
N VAL A 30 5.89 -0.56 2.68
CA VAL A 30 5.42 -0.89 4.02
C VAL A 30 6.63 -1.14 4.90
N THR A 31 6.77 -0.31 5.93
CA THR A 31 7.89 -0.34 6.87
C THR A 31 7.36 -0.69 8.27
N PRO A 32 7.63 -1.89 8.80
CA PRO A 32 7.27 -2.23 10.17
C PRO A 32 8.09 -1.40 11.18
N PHE A 33 7.47 -1.05 12.31
CA PHE A 33 8.20 -0.49 13.45
C PHE A 33 9.04 -1.54 14.17
N ASP A 34 10.03 -1.09 14.95
CA ASP A 34 10.86 -1.96 15.77
C ASP A 34 9.98 -2.82 16.70
N GLY A 35 10.12 -4.14 16.60
CA GLY A 35 9.35 -5.12 17.37
C GLY A 35 8.09 -5.66 16.70
N VAL A 36 7.74 -5.19 15.49
CA VAL A 36 6.71 -5.84 14.66
C VAL A 36 7.35 -6.96 13.84
N GLU A 37 6.96 -8.20 14.13
CA GLU A 37 7.37 -9.36 13.35
C GLU A 37 6.32 -9.70 12.27
N LEU A 38 6.76 -9.64 11.02
CA LEU A 38 5.98 -10.09 9.88
C LEU A 38 6.50 -11.45 9.42
N ILE A 39 5.59 -12.35 9.03
CA ILE A 39 5.91 -13.69 8.48
C ILE A 39 6.88 -13.53 7.29
N GLU A 40 6.64 -12.51 6.46
CA GLU A 40 7.49 -12.14 5.33
C GLU A 40 7.58 -10.61 5.22
N PRO A 41 8.74 -10.05 4.84
CA PRO A 41 8.86 -8.63 4.58
C PRO A 41 8.02 -8.23 3.35
N PHE A 42 7.37 -7.06 3.42
CA PHE A 42 6.56 -6.55 2.31
C PHE A 42 7.37 -6.11 1.09
N GLY A 43 8.52 -5.47 1.35
CA GLY A 43 9.31 -4.76 0.34
C GLY A 43 8.54 -3.62 -0.34
N ALA A 44 9.19 -2.97 -1.31
CA ALA A 44 8.53 -2.00 -2.18
C ALA A 44 7.80 -2.73 -3.31
N ARG A 45 6.48 -2.54 -3.42
CA ARG A 45 5.65 -3.06 -4.52
C ARG A 45 5.36 -1.97 -5.53
N LYS A 46 5.51 -2.28 -6.81
CA LYS A 46 5.10 -1.42 -7.92
C LYS A 46 3.95 -2.09 -8.66
N LEU A 47 2.88 -1.34 -8.85
CA LEU A 47 1.67 -1.76 -9.57
C LEU A 47 1.41 -0.77 -10.69
N THR A 48 0.81 -1.25 -11.76
CA THR A 48 0.35 -0.42 -12.87
C THR A 48 -1.13 -0.67 -13.05
N LEU A 49 -1.95 0.34 -12.85
CA LEU A 49 -3.41 0.27 -12.96
C LEU A 49 -3.87 1.08 -14.17
N ALA A 50 -4.93 0.64 -14.84
CA ALA A 50 -5.56 1.45 -15.88
C ALA A 50 -6.39 2.58 -15.26
N LYS A 51 -6.43 3.75 -15.91
CA LYS A 51 -7.28 4.87 -15.49
C LYS A 51 -8.76 4.65 -15.87
N VAL A 52 -9.34 3.57 -15.35
CA VAL A 52 -10.75 3.24 -15.59
C VAL A 52 -11.63 3.80 -14.46
N GLU A 53 -11.10 3.85 -13.25
CA GLU A 53 -11.77 4.35 -12.06
C GLU A 53 -11.20 5.71 -11.63
N GLU A 54 -12.00 6.46 -10.87
CA GLU A 54 -11.59 7.71 -10.27
C GLU A 54 -10.48 7.47 -9.21
N LEU A 55 -9.65 8.50 -9.00
CA LEU A 55 -8.47 8.38 -8.15
C LEU A 55 -8.83 8.07 -6.68
N ASP A 56 -9.93 8.61 -6.18
CA ASP A 56 -10.43 8.39 -4.82
C ASP A 56 -10.87 6.92 -4.61
N VAL A 57 -11.54 6.32 -5.59
CA VAL A 57 -11.90 4.89 -5.59
C VAL A 57 -10.65 4.03 -5.52
N ILE A 58 -9.66 4.33 -6.36
CA ILE A 58 -8.38 3.61 -6.37
C ILE A 58 -7.65 3.77 -5.03
N GLN A 59 -7.65 4.98 -4.45
CA GLN A 59 -7.02 5.22 -3.15
C GLN A 59 -7.66 4.40 -2.03
N ALA A 60 -8.99 4.33 -1.97
CA ALA A 60 -9.71 3.53 -0.98
C ALA A 60 -9.39 2.04 -1.12
N ALA A 61 -9.46 1.50 -2.35
CA ALA A 61 -9.15 0.09 -2.62
C ALA A 61 -7.69 -0.26 -2.28
N LEU A 62 -6.73 0.62 -2.60
CA LEU A 62 -5.33 0.43 -2.25
C LEU A 62 -5.10 0.39 -0.73
N ILE A 63 -5.83 1.20 0.04
CA ILE A 63 -5.75 1.17 1.51
C ILE A 63 -6.23 -0.18 2.03
N GLU A 64 -7.42 -0.62 1.61
CA GLU A 64 -8.01 -1.89 2.05
C GLU A 64 -7.12 -3.10 1.72
N GLU A 65 -6.61 -3.17 0.50
CA GLU A 65 -5.71 -4.24 0.05
C GLU A 65 -4.41 -4.28 0.85
N VAL A 66 -3.81 -3.13 1.15
CA VAL A 66 -2.58 -3.09 1.95
C VAL A 66 -2.86 -3.49 3.39
N GLN A 67 -3.97 -3.05 3.98
CA GLN A 67 -4.36 -3.44 5.34
C GLN A 67 -4.59 -4.96 5.43
N LEU A 68 -5.35 -5.54 4.51
CA LEU A 68 -5.59 -6.98 4.45
C LEU A 68 -4.28 -7.76 4.29
N ALA A 69 -3.39 -7.28 3.42
CA ALA A 69 -2.09 -7.87 3.26
C ALA A 69 -1.26 -7.83 4.55
N ILE A 70 -1.34 -6.74 5.33
CA ILE A 70 -0.66 -6.59 6.64
C ILE A 70 -1.24 -7.59 7.63
N ASP A 71 -2.56 -7.67 7.74
CA ASP A 71 -3.23 -8.59 8.65
C ASP A 71 -2.88 -10.06 8.32
N HIS A 72 -2.80 -10.44 7.04
CA HIS A 72 -2.39 -11.79 6.64
C HIS A 72 -0.92 -12.13 6.95
N ARG A 73 -0.05 -11.12 7.10
CA ARG A 73 1.38 -11.32 7.33
C ARG A 73 1.81 -11.09 8.78
N LEU A 74 0.94 -10.58 9.63
CA LEU A 74 1.22 -10.45 11.05
C LEU A 74 1.30 -11.83 11.71
N VAL A 75 2.40 -12.07 12.43
CA VAL A 75 2.57 -13.29 13.21
C VAL A 75 1.78 -13.13 14.51
N GLY A 76 0.84 -14.05 14.79
CA GLY A 76 0.15 -14.13 16.09
C GLY A 76 -1.17 -13.39 16.17
N CYS A 77 -2.14 -13.74 15.31
CA CYS A 77 -3.55 -13.49 15.61
C CYS A 77 -3.99 -14.20 16.90
#